data_AF-A0A2G2A2M9-F1
#
_entry.id   AF-A0A2G2A2M9-F1
#
_cell.length_a   1.000
_cell.length_b   1.000
_cell.length_c   1.000
_cell.angle_alpha   90.00
_cell.angle_beta   90.00
_cell.angle_gamma   90.00
#
_symmetry.space_group_name_H-M   'P 1'
#
loop_
_entity.id
_entity.type
_entity.pdbx_description
1 polymer ?
#
loop_
_entity_poly.entity_id
_entity_poly.type
_entity_poly.pdbx_seq_one_letter_code
_entity_poly.pdbx_strand_id
1 'polypeptide(L)'
;MPDRLFRLYQRKRIININANIVFSGLVSTAIVAGLLWLLKDIFHIHWPTWGYTAFSFGADLIFDVGMFAGLHWVANHWRPSHGRTAEEEAKLFAPAPNVVSDTTRLQFERAVISPLYYLIAIACTEYLQRSHGLHPAWAVAIAYPAGLVVTRTLHTIWGFRTGTYVDHYRRQSSDDRAQSGSD
;
A
#
# COMPACT_ATOMS: atom_id res chain seq x y z
N MET A 1 11.71 19.18 11.42
CA MET A 1 11.95 17.71 11.38
C MET A 1 11.12 16.93 10.35
N PRO A 2 9.86 17.25 10.00
CA PRO A 2 9.11 16.48 9.00
C PRO A 2 9.78 16.43 7.61
N ASP A 3 10.50 17.50 7.23
CA ASP A 3 11.15 17.59 5.91
C ASP A 3 12.27 16.57 5.67
N ARG A 4 12.90 16.05 6.74
CA ARG A 4 13.95 15.02 6.60
C ARG A 4 13.35 13.65 6.32
N LEU A 5 12.27 13.30 7.02
CA LEU A 5 11.53 12.05 6.80
C LEU A 5 10.85 12.05 5.43
N PHE A 6 10.25 13.18 5.05
CA PHE A 6 9.63 13.33 3.74
C PHE A 6 10.65 13.19 2.60
N ARG A 7 11.86 13.74 2.76
CA ARG A 7 12.96 13.56 1.80
C ARG A 7 13.43 12.11 1.70
N LEU A 8 13.55 11.39 2.82
CA LEU A 8 13.88 9.96 2.80
C LEU A 8 12.80 9.13 2.11
N TYR A 9 11.54 9.44 2.38
CA TYR A 9 10.38 8.84 1.72
C TYR A 9 10.37 9.11 0.20
N GLN A 10 10.67 10.34 -0.25
CA GLN A 10 10.79 10.64 -1.68
C GLN A 10 12.02 9.98 -2.33
N ARG A 11 13.14 9.84 -1.62
CA ARG A 11 14.40 9.32 -2.18
C ARG A 11 14.42 7.81 -2.35
N LYS A 12 13.78 7.05 -1.46
CA LYS A 12 13.79 5.58 -1.50
C LYS A 12 12.45 5.04 -1.97
N ARG A 13 12.38 4.63 -3.24
CA ARG A 13 11.18 4.06 -3.87
C ARG A 13 10.54 2.94 -3.05
N ILE A 14 11.36 2.07 -2.44
CA ILE A 14 10.91 0.96 -1.59
C ILE A 14 10.16 1.45 -0.35
N ILE A 15 10.71 2.48 0.31
CA ILE A 15 10.09 3.07 1.50
C ILE A 15 8.79 3.75 1.11
N ASN A 16 8.78 4.50 0.00
CA ASN A 16 7.60 5.15 -0.53
C ASN A 16 6.45 4.16 -0.77
N ILE A 17 6.74 3.09 -1.52
CA ILE A 17 5.76 2.06 -1.86
C ILE A 17 5.25 1.36 -0.59
N ASN A 18 6.13 0.87 0.29
CA ASN A 18 5.70 0.16 1.49
C ASN A 18 4.92 1.05 2.46
N ALA A 19 5.37 2.29 2.68
CA ALA A 19 4.67 3.24 3.53
C ALA A 19 3.30 3.58 2.97
N ASN A 20 3.18 3.81 1.66
CA ASN A 20 1.88 4.10 1.04
C ASN A 20 0.92 2.96 1.16
N ILE A 21 1.38 1.72 1.01
CA ILE A 21 0.47 0.58 1.08
C ILE A 21 0.05 0.29 2.53
N VAL A 22 0.98 0.41 3.49
CA VAL A 22 0.62 0.25 4.90
C VAL A 22 -0.36 1.35 5.32
N PHE A 23 -0.09 2.58 4.92
CA PHE A 23 -0.95 3.71 5.25
C PHE A 23 -2.31 3.62 4.55
N SER A 24 -2.36 3.29 3.26
CA SER A 24 -3.62 3.11 2.53
C SER A 24 -4.46 1.99 3.14
N GLY A 25 -3.85 0.85 3.46
CA GLY A 25 -4.54 -0.28 4.08
C GLY A 25 -5.10 0.04 5.46
N LEU A 26 -4.34 0.73 6.31
CA LEU A 26 -4.81 1.12 7.65
C LEU A 26 -5.92 2.17 7.59
N VAL A 27 -5.79 3.19 6.74
CA VAL A 27 -6.82 4.22 6.58
C VAL A 27 -8.09 3.64 5.98
N SER A 28 -7.96 2.80 4.95
CA SER A 28 -9.09 2.06 4.35
C SER A 28 -9.80 1.22 5.42
N THR A 29 -9.06 0.43 6.20
CA THR A 29 -9.61 -0.37 7.29
C THR A 29 -10.39 0.49 8.29
N ALA A 30 -9.84 1.63 8.70
CA ALA A 30 -10.50 2.53 9.64
C ALA A 30 -11.82 3.10 9.07
N ILE A 31 -11.81 3.50 7.79
CA ILE A 31 -13.02 3.98 7.09
C ILE A 31 -14.07 2.86 7.03
N VAL A 32 -13.68 1.65 6.61
CA VAL A 32 -14.59 0.50 6.50
C VAL A 32 -15.16 0.10 7.87
N ALA A 33 -14.33 0.08 8.91
CA ALA A 33 -14.80 -0.18 10.27
C ALA A 33 -15.80 0.88 10.73
N GLY A 34 -15.55 2.16 10.45
CA GLY A 34 -16.49 3.25 10.72
C GLY A 34 -17.81 3.12 9.95
N LEU A 35 -17.76 2.72 8.67
CA LEU A 35 -18.96 2.46 7.87
C LEU A 35 -19.76 1.29 8.42
N LEU A 36 -19.12 0.20 8.84
CA LEU A 36 -19.80 -0.92 9.47
C LEU A 36 -20.46 -0.52 10.80
N TRP A 37 -19.79 0.34 11.57
CA TRP A 37 -20.35 0.90 12.81
C TRP A 37 -21.59 1.74 12.51
N LEU A 38 -21.53 2.63 11.52
CA LEU A 38 -22.66 3.42 11.04
C LEU A 38 -23.83 2.53 10.58
N LEU A 39 -23.57 1.53 9.71
CA LEU A 39 -24.60 0.64 9.18
C LEU A 39 -25.31 -0.15 10.29
N LYS A 40 -24.56 -0.68 11.25
CA LYS A 40 -25.12 -1.55 12.28
C LYS A 40 -25.72 -0.78 13.47
N ASP A 41 -25.02 0.22 13.99
CA ASP A 41 -25.40 0.87 15.25
C ASP A 41 -26.24 2.13 15.04
N ILE A 42 -26.07 2.84 13.91
CA ILE A 42 -26.82 4.06 13.61
C ILE A 42 -28.02 3.76 12.70
N PHE A 43 -27.82 2.98 11.64
CA PHE A 43 -28.89 2.64 10.70
C PHE A 43 -29.65 1.35 11.05
N HIS A 44 -29.22 0.63 12.09
CA HIS A 44 -29.84 -0.62 12.54
C HIS A 44 -30.04 -1.66 11.42
N ILE A 45 -29.13 -1.68 10.44
CA ILE A 45 -29.16 -2.65 9.35
C ILE A 45 -28.64 -3.97 9.90
N HIS A 46 -29.49 -5.00 9.91
CA HIS A 46 -29.15 -6.35 10.36
C HIS A 46 -28.90 -7.27 9.17
N TRP A 47 -27.63 -7.36 8.76
CA TRP A 47 -27.22 -8.34 7.76
C TRP A 47 -26.78 -9.65 8.41
N PRO A 48 -26.89 -10.78 7.69
CA PRO A 48 -26.17 -11.97 8.09
C PRO A 48 -24.66 -11.68 8.11
N THR A 49 -23.90 -12.44 8.91
CA THR A 49 -22.46 -12.25 9.11
C THR A 49 -21.67 -12.12 7.80
N TRP A 50 -21.97 -13.01 6.85
CA TRP A 50 -21.35 -13.00 5.52
C TRP A 50 -21.64 -11.71 4.74
N GLY A 51 -22.75 -11.02 5.00
CA GLY A 51 -23.13 -9.77 4.36
C GLY A 51 -22.23 -8.61 4.78
N TYR A 52 -21.93 -8.48 6.08
CA TYR A 52 -20.95 -7.50 6.56
C TYR A 52 -19.54 -7.81 6.03
N THR A 53 -19.16 -9.09 5.99
CA THR A 53 -17.86 -9.55 5.46
C THR A 53 -17.73 -9.24 3.95
N ALA A 54 -18.78 -9.48 3.16
CA ALA A 54 -18.79 -9.17 1.73
C ALA A 54 -18.75 -7.65 1.48
N PHE A 55 -19.51 -6.87 2.25
CA PHE A 55 -19.47 -5.41 2.18
C PHE A 55 -18.09 -4.86 2.56
N SER A 56 -17.49 -5.34 3.65
CA SER A 56 -16.17 -4.87 4.07
C SER A 56 -15.09 -5.20 3.05
N PHE A 57 -15.17 -6.37 2.40
CA PHE A 57 -14.29 -6.74 1.30
C PHE A 57 -14.41 -5.76 0.13
N GLY A 58 -15.63 -5.51 -0.34
CA GLY A 58 -15.87 -4.60 -1.47
C GLY A 58 -15.46 -3.15 -1.17
N ALA A 59 -15.84 -2.65 0.01
CA ALA A 59 -15.50 -1.30 0.44
C ALA A 59 -13.99 -1.12 0.60
N ASP A 60 -13.30 -2.05 1.26
CA ASP A 60 -11.84 -1.98 1.45
C ASP A 60 -11.09 -1.99 0.12
N LEU A 61 -11.49 -2.85 -0.84
CA LEU A 61 -10.88 -2.87 -2.16
C LEU A 61 -10.96 -1.50 -2.86
N ILE A 62 -12.13 -0.85 -2.80
CA ILE A 62 -12.35 0.46 -3.41
C ILE A 62 -11.49 1.53 -2.71
N PHE A 63 -11.55 1.60 -1.38
CA PHE A 63 -10.83 2.61 -0.62
C PHE A 63 -9.32 2.41 -0.66
N ASP A 64 -8.81 1.18 -0.57
CA ASP A 64 -7.38 0.88 -0.64
C ASP A 64 -6.80 1.24 -2.02
N VAL A 65 -7.49 0.90 -3.11
CA VAL A 65 -7.07 1.30 -4.47
C VAL A 65 -7.09 2.81 -4.63
N GLY A 66 -8.17 3.47 -4.21
CA GLY A 66 -8.31 4.93 -4.32
C GLY A 66 -7.29 5.70 -3.47
N MET A 67 -7.12 5.31 -2.21
CA MET A 67 -6.15 5.91 -1.29
C MET A 67 -4.72 5.69 -1.76
N PHE A 68 -4.38 4.48 -2.21
CA PHE A 68 -3.04 4.21 -2.76
C PHE A 68 -2.75 5.08 -3.98
N ALA A 69 -3.67 5.14 -4.94
CA ALA A 69 -3.51 5.97 -6.14
C ALA A 69 -3.36 7.45 -5.78
N GLY A 70 -4.18 7.95 -4.85
CA GLY A 70 -4.09 9.32 -4.35
C GLY A 70 -2.76 9.63 -3.67
N LEU A 71 -2.31 8.78 -2.74
CA LEU A 71 -1.04 8.96 -2.03
C LEU A 71 0.16 8.88 -2.98
N HIS A 72 0.13 7.94 -3.93
CA HIS A 72 1.18 7.81 -4.94
C HIS A 72 1.22 9.04 -5.87
N TRP A 73 0.06 9.57 -6.26
CA TRP A 73 -0.03 10.80 -7.02
C TRP A 73 0.57 11.98 -6.25
N VAL A 74 0.16 12.16 -4.98
CA VAL A 74 0.70 13.20 -4.10
C VAL A 74 2.22 13.06 -3.99
N ALA A 75 2.73 11.87 -3.72
CA ALA A 75 4.17 11.65 -3.55
C ALA A 75 5.00 12.05 -4.79
N ASN A 76 4.47 11.82 -5.99
CA ASN A 76 5.18 12.03 -7.25
C ASN A 76 4.95 13.41 -7.89
N HIS A 77 3.77 14.01 -7.66
CA HIS A 77 3.37 15.28 -8.29
C HIS A 77 3.36 16.45 -7.32
N TRP A 78 3.16 16.21 -6.02
CA TRP A 78 3.32 17.27 -5.02
C TRP A 78 4.81 17.55 -4.83
N ARG A 79 5.27 18.64 -5.45
CA ARG A 79 6.67 19.08 -5.44
C ARG A 79 6.77 20.45 -4.77
N PRO A 80 6.77 20.53 -3.42
CA PRO A 80 6.96 21.80 -2.76
C PRO A 80 8.38 22.30 -3.05
N SER A 81 8.50 23.54 -3.56
CA SER A 81 9.77 24.12 -4.03
C SER A 81 10.68 24.63 -2.90
N HIS A 82 10.19 24.69 -1.67
CA HIS A 82 10.92 25.33 -0.57
C HIS A 82 12.04 24.43 0.00
N GLY A 83 13.26 24.97 0.02
CA GLY A 83 14.39 24.40 0.78
C GLY A 83 15.14 23.23 0.13
N ARG A 84 15.08 23.12 -1.20
CA ARG A 84 15.81 22.11 -1.98
C ARG A 84 17.18 22.61 -2.44
N THR A 85 18.12 21.68 -2.52
CA THR A 85 19.45 21.91 -3.09
C THR A 85 19.40 21.93 -4.62
N ALA A 86 20.33 22.64 -5.28
CA ALA A 86 20.38 22.76 -6.74
C ALA A 86 20.43 21.38 -7.47
N GLU A 87 21.04 20.38 -6.82
CA GLU A 87 21.13 19.01 -7.32
C GLU A 87 19.78 18.26 -7.25
N GLU A 88 18.96 18.55 -6.22
CA GLU A 88 17.59 18.04 -6.10
C GLU A 88 16.68 18.71 -7.13
N GLU A 89 16.89 20.00 -7.38
CA GLU A 89 16.19 20.78 -8.42
C GLU A 89 16.43 20.21 -9.82
N ALA A 90 17.69 19.92 -10.17
CA ALA A 90 18.04 19.28 -11.44
C ALA A 90 17.34 17.91 -11.65
N LYS A 91 17.21 17.11 -10.58
CA LYS A 91 16.49 15.82 -10.62
C LYS A 91 14.97 15.98 -10.73
N LEU A 92 14.41 17.10 -10.26
CA LEU A 92 12.98 17.41 -10.44
C LEU A 92 12.65 17.77 -11.89
N PHE A 93 13.57 18.38 -12.64
CA PHE A 93 13.35 18.70 -14.05
C PHE A 93 13.47 17.49 -14.98
N ALA A 94 13.85 16.31 -14.47
CA ALA A 94 13.73 15.08 -15.23
C ALA A 94 12.25 14.76 -15.54
N PRO A 95 11.92 14.26 -16.74
CA PRO A 95 10.55 13.92 -17.11
C PRO A 95 9.98 12.92 -16.10
N ALA A 96 8.83 13.28 -15.51
CA ALA A 96 8.17 12.41 -14.56
C ALA A 96 7.79 11.07 -15.25
N PRO A 97 7.99 9.92 -14.60
CA PRO A 97 7.52 8.65 -15.16
C PRO A 97 6.00 8.69 -15.36
N ASN A 98 5.51 8.01 -16.39
CA ASN A 98 4.08 7.98 -16.71
C ASN A 98 3.29 7.33 -15.57
N VAL A 99 2.53 8.17 -14.85
CA VAL A 99 1.79 7.86 -13.61
C VAL A 99 0.92 6.63 -13.73
N VAL A 100 0.22 6.53 -14.85
CA VAL A 100 -0.74 5.45 -15.10
C VAL A 100 0.03 4.14 -15.22
N SER A 101 1.08 4.11 -16.03
CA SER A 101 1.88 2.90 -16.22
C SER A 101 2.55 2.41 -14.93
N ASP A 102 3.06 3.33 -14.08
CA ASP A 102 3.72 2.93 -12.83
C ASP A 102 2.70 2.46 -11.78
N THR A 103 1.57 3.17 -11.66
CA THR A 103 0.49 2.78 -10.76
C THR A 103 -0.11 1.44 -11.17
N THR A 104 -0.38 1.22 -12.46
CA THR A 104 -0.92 -0.04 -12.98
C THR A 104 0.04 -1.20 -12.74
N ARG A 105 1.35 -1.00 -12.93
CA ARG A 105 2.35 -2.03 -12.64
C ARG A 105 2.36 -2.40 -11.15
N LEU A 106 2.37 -1.40 -10.26
CA LEU A 106 2.33 -1.62 -8.81
C LEU A 106 1.03 -2.30 -8.38
N GLN A 107 -0.11 -1.94 -8.99
CA GLN A 107 -1.39 -2.60 -8.72
C GLN A 107 -1.42 -4.05 -9.22
N PHE A 108 -0.75 -4.36 -10.33
CA PHE A 108 -0.63 -5.73 -10.81
C PHE A 108 0.20 -6.58 -9.84
N GLU A 109 1.34 -6.05 -9.37
CA GLU A 109 2.15 -6.72 -8.35
C GLU A 109 1.35 -6.97 -7.05
N ARG A 110 0.47 -6.02 -6.68
CA ARG A 110 -0.46 -6.18 -5.55
C ARG A 110 -1.56 -7.20 -5.83
N ALA A 111 -2.12 -7.23 -7.04
CA ALA A 111 -3.19 -8.14 -7.42
C ALA A 111 -2.78 -9.61 -7.35
N VAL A 112 -1.49 -9.92 -7.45
CA VAL A 112 -0.96 -11.28 -7.25
C VAL A 112 -1.02 -11.70 -5.78
N ILE A 113 -0.84 -10.76 -4.85
CA ILE A 113 -0.76 -11.03 -3.40
C ILE A 113 -2.11 -10.79 -2.71
N SER A 114 -3.00 -10.00 -3.31
CA SER A 114 -4.30 -9.67 -2.76
C SER A 114 -5.20 -10.88 -2.47
N PRO A 115 -5.19 -12.00 -3.24
CA PRO A 115 -6.00 -13.17 -2.89
C PRO A 115 -5.61 -13.73 -1.52
N LEU A 116 -4.32 -13.78 -1.21
CA LEU A 116 -3.85 -14.24 0.10
C LEU A 116 -4.26 -13.27 1.23
N TYR A 117 -4.14 -11.96 0.99
CA TYR A 117 -4.58 -10.94 1.95
C TYR A 117 -6.07 -11.10 2.26
N TYR A 118 -6.91 -11.18 1.23
CA TYR A 118 -8.35 -11.25 1.40
C TYR A 118 -8.81 -12.58 1.97
N LEU A 119 -8.14 -13.69 1.64
CA LEU A 119 -8.42 -14.98 2.28
C LEU A 119 -8.21 -14.90 3.79
N ILE A 120 -7.08 -14.32 4.24
CA ILE A 120 -6.81 -14.14 5.67
C ILE A 120 -7.82 -13.19 6.30
N ALA A 121 -8.08 -12.05 5.66
CA ALA A 121 -8.99 -11.03 6.18
C ALA A 121 -10.43 -11.55 6.31
N ILE A 122 -10.96 -12.21 5.28
CA ILE A 122 -12.30 -12.79 5.26
C ILE A 122 -12.40 -13.93 6.29
N ALA A 123 -11.45 -14.87 6.29
CA ALA A 123 -11.48 -16.01 7.21
C ALA A 123 -11.41 -15.55 8.67
N CYS A 124 -10.53 -14.61 8.99
CA CYS A 124 -10.39 -14.07 10.34
C CYS A 124 -11.62 -13.23 10.75
N THR A 125 -12.16 -12.42 9.86
CA THR A 125 -13.38 -11.62 10.12
C THR A 125 -14.58 -12.53 10.39
N GLU A 126 -14.76 -13.57 9.59
CA GLU A 126 -15.87 -14.53 9.78
C GLU A 126 -15.68 -15.36 11.06
N TYR A 127 -14.45 -15.79 11.35
CA TYR A 127 -14.11 -16.49 12.59
C TYR A 127 -14.40 -15.64 13.83
N LEU A 128 -13.93 -14.40 13.87
CA LEU A 128 -14.15 -13.49 15.01
C LEU A 128 -15.65 -13.21 15.22
N GLN A 129 -16.42 -13.01 14.15
CA GLN A 129 -17.84 -12.76 14.28
C GLN A 129 -18.63 -14.02 14.70
N ARG A 130 -18.34 -15.20 14.12
CA ARG A 130 -19.09 -16.43 14.42
C ARG A 130 -18.71 -17.05 15.76
N SER A 131 -17.41 -17.12 16.07
CA SER A 131 -16.92 -17.83 17.26
C SER A 131 -16.92 -16.95 18.51
N HIS A 132 -16.74 -15.64 18.37
CA HIS A 132 -16.67 -14.70 19.50
C HIS A 132 -17.82 -13.69 19.54
N GLY A 133 -18.76 -13.73 18.58
CA GLY A 133 -19.88 -12.77 18.53
C GLY A 133 -19.43 -11.33 18.35
N LEU A 134 -18.20 -11.13 17.86
CA LEU A 134 -17.55 -9.82 17.86
C LEU A 134 -18.29 -8.87 16.90
N HIS A 135 -18.32 -7.58 17.24
CA HIS A 135 -18.93 -6.57 16.38
C HIS A 135 -18.22 -6.54 15.00
N PRO A 136 -18.95 -6.49 13.86
CA PRO A 136 -18.34 -6.51 12.53
C PRO A 136 -17.22 -5.47 12.33
N ALA A 137 -17.44 -4.25 12.85
CA ALA A 137 -16.43 -3.18 12.80
C ALA A 137 -15.11 -3.57 13.51
N TRP A 138 -15.20 -4.16 14.70
CA TRP A 138 -14.02 -4.62 15.45
C TRP A 138 -13.37 -5.84 14.80
N ALA A 139 -14.18 -6.73 14.20
CA ALA A 139 -13.66 -7.91 13.53
C ALA A 139 -12.79 -7.52 12.34
N VAL A 140 -13.27 -6.57 11.52
CA VAL A 140 -12.51 -5.99 10.41
C VAL A 140 -11.27 -5.24 10.90
N ALA A 141 -11.42 -4.41 11.93
CA ALA A 141 -10.31 -3.62 12.49
C ALA A 141 -9.14 -4.47 13.00
N ILE A 142 -9.38 -5.74 13.33
CA ILE A 142 -8.35 -6.70 13.75
C ILE A 142 -7.86 -7.54 12.56
N ALA A 143 -8.80 -8.12 11.80
CA ALA A 143 -8.50 -9.08 10.75
C ALA A 143 -7.71 -8.45 9.58
N TYR A 144 -8.06 -7.23 9.17
CA TYR A 144 -7.46 -6.59 8.01
C TYR A 144 -6.01 -6.17 8.28
N PRO A 145 -5.67 -5.51 9.41
CA PRO A 145 -4.28 -5.24 9.76
C PRO A 145 -3.45 -6.53 9.94
N ALA A 146 -4.02 -7.59 10.50
CA ALA A 146 -3.33 -8.88 10.59
C ALA A 146 -2.99 -9.45 9.21
N GLY A 147 -3.95 -9.47 8.28
CA GLY A 147 -3.72 -9.87 6.89
C GLY A 147 -2.69 -8.99 6.19
N LEU A 148 -2.74 -7.68 6.43
CA LEU A 148 -1.78 -6.72 5.89
C LEU A 148 -0.36 -7.02 6.38
N VAL A 149 -0.16 -7.24 7.68
CA VAL A 149 1.16 -7.57 8.24
C VAL A 149 1.71 -8.86 7.64
N VAL A 150 0.90 -9.92 7.57
CA VAL A 150 1.33 -11.22 7.03
C VAL A 150 1.74 -11.07 5.56
N THR A 151 0.88 -10.50 4.73
CA THR A 151 1.16 -10.37 3.30
C THR A 151 2.31 -9.42 3.01
N ARG A 152 2.47 -8.34 3.78
CA ARG A 152 3.62 -7.43 3.66
C ARG A 152 4.93 -8.10 4.03
N THR A 153 4.93 -8.91 5.08
CA THR A 153 6.10 -9.68 5.50
C THR A 153 6.52 -10.65 4.40
N LEU A 154 5.56 -11.41 3.86
CA LEU A 154 5.82 -12.34 2.75
C LEU A 154 6.30 -11.62 1.48
N HIS A 155 5.66 -10.53 1.09
CA HIS A 155 6.07 -9.72 -0.07
C HIS A 155 7.50 -9.19 0.09
N THR A 156 7.83 -8.70 1.28
CA THR A 156 9.15 -8.15 1.59
C THR A 156 10.22 -9.25 1.53
N ILE A 157 9.97 -10.42 2.14
CA ILE A 157 10.88 -11.57 2.09
C ILE A 157 11.08 -12.03 0.65
N TRP A 158 9.99 -12.13 -0.12
CA TRP A 158 10.04 -12.52 -1.52
C TRP A 158 10.85 -11.52 -2.36
N GLY A 159 10.60 -10.21 -2.19
CA GLY A 159 11.33 -9.16 -2.90
C GLY A 159 12.83 -9.10 -2.56
N PHE A 160 13.22 -9.47 -1.34
CA PHE A 160 14.63 -9.66 -0.99
C PHE A 160 15.24 -10.88 -1.70
N ARG A 161 14.49 -11.99 -1.78
CA ARG A 161 14.96 -13.23 -2.40
C ARG A 161 15.08 -13.15 -3.92
N THR A 162 14.20 -12.41 -4.59
CA THR A 162 14.21 -12.24 -6.05
C THR A 162 15.10 -11.08 -6.52
N GLY A 163 15.67 -10.29 -5.59
CA GLY A 163 16.49 -9.13 -5.94
C GLY A 163 15.69 -7.97 -6.51
N THR A 164 14.36 -7.94 -6.34
CA THR A 164 13.48 -6.85 -6.80
C THR A 164 13.85 -5.51 -6.15
N TYR A 165 14.45 -5.56 -4.97
CA TYR A 165 14.93 -4.40 -4.22
C TYR A 165 16.40 -4.03 -4.50
N VAL A 166 17.06 -4.67 -5.46
CA VAL A 166 18.39 -4.23 -5.91
C VAL A 166 18.22 -2.92 -6.68
N ASP A 167 18.70 -1.81 -6.09
CA ASP A 167 18.60 -0.47 -6.67
C ASP A 167 19.11 -0.45 -8.13
N HIS A 168 18.31 0.14 -9.03
CA HIS A 168 18.66 0.32 -10.45
C HIS A 168 20.04 0.98 -10.65
N TYR A 169 20.46 1.82 -9.70
CA TYR A 169 21.78 2.45 -9.69
C TYR A 169 22.95 1.45 -9.64
N ARG A 170 22.76 0.29 -8.99
CA ARG A 170 23.81 -0.73 -8.92
C ARG A 170 23.98 -1.46 -10.24
N ARG A 171 22.87 -1.69 -10.98
CA ARG A 171 22.90 -2.31 -12.32
C ARG A 171 23.53 -1.41 -13.38
N GLN A 172 23.19 -0.12 -13.41
CA GLN A 172 23.82 0.83 -14.34
C GLN A 172 25.33 0.92 -14.10
N SER A 173 25.77 1.02 -12.84
CA SER A 173 27.21 1.11 -12.54
C SER A 173 28.01 -0.16 -12.90
N SER A 174 27.37 -1.32 -12.97
CA SER A 174 28.01 -2.57 -13.39
C SER A 174 28.07 -2.71 -14.91
N ASP A 175 27.03 -2.26 -15.63
CA ASP A 175 27.03 -2.26 -17.10
C ASP A 175 28.03 -1.23 -17.66
N ASP A 176 28.10 -0.04 -17.05
CA ASP A 176 29.06 1.00 -17.44
C ASP A 176 30.52 0.55 -17.23
N ARG A 177 30.80 -0.20 -16.16
CA ARG A 177 32.12 -0.78 -15.89
C ARG A 177 32.47 -1.96 -16.81
N ALA A 178 31.47 -2.72 -17.24
CA ALA A 178 31.68 -3.80 -18.21
C ALA A 178 31.99 -3.24 -19.60
N GLN A 179 31.41 -2.09 -19.96
CA GLN A 179 31.69 -1.39 -21.22
C GLN A 179 33.01 -0.62 -21.21
N SER A 180 33.48 -0.10 -20.05
CA SER A 180 34.74 0.65 -19.99
C SER A 180 36.00 -0.21 -19.85
N GLY A 181 35.86 -1.54 -19.75
CA GLY A 181 36.98 -2.49 -19.63
C GLY A 181 37.29 -3.27 -20.90
N SER A 182 36.63 -2.94 -22.02
CA SER A 182 36.78 -3.64 -23.31
C SER A 182 37.57 -2.85 -24.38
N ASP A 183 38.18 -1.72 -24.00
CA ASP A 183 39.08 -0.92 -24.84
C ASP A 183 40.55 -1.16 -24.44
#